data_AF-A0A497R4R8-F1
#
_entry.id   AF-A0A497R4R8-F1
#
_cell.length_a   1.000
_cell.length_b   1.000
_cell.length_c   1.000
_cell.angle_alpha   90.00
_cell.angle_beta   90.00
_cell.angle_gamma   90.00
#
_symmetry.space_group_name_H-M   'P 1'
#
loop_
_entity.id
_entity.type
_entity.pdbx_description
1 polymer ?
#
loop_
_entity_poly.entity_id
_entity_poly.type
_entity_poly.pdbx_seq_one_letter_code
_entity_poly.pdbx_strand_id
1 'polypeptide(L)'
;MAKFRSKKPKTLWTQLPNYEPINNIIELPLYDESHVSEEHRILSQIIRENWELIHPLARDYILSSAAEWRSLFSEYTLLENNLKLVQQSLDSIKEEYDKKLQAMLVEKEAAFEKAKEQIAESFRETIEKKDQELMQYKMLTESMSTSEGTEKRITELENLVQELRDRCKSQEIEAMNIQKGISQNFERQISAISEELFEKNEQIEKLRNVLSKAKEQLILLKQQNDELKSKYSELLSNNRSLEKMIKEREEKLRKIVKSIERLE
;
A
#
# COMPACT_ATOMS: atom_id res chain seq x y z
N MET A 1 -26.87 -20.40 -27.67
CA MET A 1 -25.85 -19.36 -27.94
C MET A 1 -24.47 -19.97 -27.78
N ALA A 2 -23.74 -20.16 -28.88
CA ALA A 2 -22.44 -20.82 -28.91
C ALA A 2 -21.36 -19.91 -28.29
N LYS A 3 -20.64 -20.43 -27.28
CA LYS A 3 -19.46 -19.76 -26.70
C LYS A 3 -18.29 -19.94 -27.67
N PHE A 4 -17.99 -18.91 -28.46
CA PHE A 4 -16.72 -18.84 -29.18
C PHE A 4 -15.58 -18.72 -28.16
N ARG A 5 -14.93 -19.84 -27.87
CA ARG A 5 -13.58 -19.82 -27.26
C ARG A 5 -12.64 -19.29 -28.33
N SER A 6 -12.24 -18.03 -28.24
CA SER A 6 -11.12 -17.52 -29.01
C SER A 6 -9.88 -18.34 -28.62
N LYS A 7 -9.40 -19.17 -29.54
CA LYS A 7 -8.08 -19.79 -29.39
C LYS A 7 -7.10 -18.62 -29.41
N LYS A 8 -6.47 -18.33 -28.26
CA LYS A 8 -5.38 -17.35 -28.20
C LYS A 8 -4.35 -17.73 -29.28
N PRO A 9 -3.86 -16.77 -30.09
CA PRO A 9 -2.84 -17.07 -31.07
C PRO A 9 -1.64 -17.66 -30.32
N LYS A 10 -1.29 -18.91 -30.67
CA LYS A 10 -0.05 -19.55 -30.21
C LYS A 10 1.10 -18.84 -30.90
N THR A 11 1.49 -17.68 -30.39
CA THR A 11 2.77 -17.10 -30.73
C THR A 11 3.85 -17.91 -29.98
N LEU A 12 5.01 -18.12 -30.60
CA LEU A 12 6.18 -18.84 -30.05
C LEU A 12 6.62 -18.33 -28.65
N TRP A 13 6.08 -17.19 -28.22
CA TRP A 13 6.33 -16.51 -26.96
C TRP A 13 5.44 -16.99 -25.79
N THR A 14 4.42 -17.81 -26.03
CA THR A 14 3.44 -18.22 -24.99
C THR A 14 3.80 -19.52 -24.25
N GLN A 15 4.81 -20.24 -24.70
CA GLN A 15 5.42 -21.36 -23.98
C GLN A 15 6.90 -21.05 -23.92
N LEU A 16 7.51 -21.03 -22.72
CA LEU A 16 8.96 -20.89 -22.60
C LEU A 16 9.61 -21.95 -23.49
N PRO A 17 10.23 -21.57 -24.62
CA PRO A 17 11.01 -22.52 -25.36
C PRO A 17 12.30 -22.68 -24.55
N ASN A 18 12.64 -23.91 -24.17
CA ASN A 18 14.05 -24.24 -24.04
C ASN A 18 14.64 -24.08 -25.45
N TYR A 19 14.95 -22.85 -25.82
CA TYR A 19 15.60 -22.52 -27.06
C TYR A 19 17.04 -23.00 -26.91
N GLU A 20 17.33 -24.17 -27.47
CA GLU A 20 18.69 -24.59 -27.75
C GLU A 20 19.16 -23.77 -28.96
N PRO A 21 20.11 -22.84 -28.81
CA PRO A 21 20.58 -22.07 -29.94
C PRO A 21 21.19 -23.02 -30.97
N ILE A 22 20.85 -22.82 -32.25
CA ILE A 22 21.55 -23.48 -33.36
C ILE A 22 23.00 -23.00 -33.28
N ASN A 23 23.86 -23.80 -32.67
CA ASN A 23 25.27 -23.44 -32.48
C ASN A 23 26.09 -23.70 -33.74
N ASN A 24 25.49 -24.31 -34.76
CA ASN A 24 26.15 -24.72 -35.98
C ASN A 24 25.89 -23.69 -37.09
N ILE A 25 26.87 -22.82 -37.36
CA ILE A 25 26.80 -21.78 -38.41
C ILE A 25 26.57 -22.40 -39.81
N ILE A 26 26.88 -23.69 -39.96
CA ILE A 26 26.77 -24.45 -41.21
C ILE A 26 25.31 -24.82 -41.53
N GLU A 27 24.43 -24.89 -40.53
CA GLU A 27 23.03 -25.28 -40.74
C GLU A 27 22.15 -24.05 -41.02
N LEU A 28 21.64 -23.99 -42.25
CA LEU A 28 20.67 -22.99 -42.66
C LEU A 28 19.29 -23.29 -42.03
N PRO A 29 18.51 -22.25 -41.67
CA PRO A 29 17.19 -22.46 -41.09
C PRO A 29 16.26 -23.16 -42.09
N LEU A 30 15.57 -24.20 -41.61
CA LEU A 30 14.56 -24.96 -42.34
C LEU A 30 13.18 -24.43 -41.97
N TYR A 31 12.51 -23.78 -42.93
CA TYR A 31 11.08 -23.48 -42.84
C TYR A 31 10.46 -23.53 -44.23
N ASP A 32 9.15 -23.76 -44.26
CA ASP A 32 8.38 -23.95 -45.47
C ASP A 32 8.11 -22.59 -46.17
N GLU A 33 8.83 -22.34 -47.26
CA GLU A 33 8.75 -21.10 -48.05
C GLU A 33 7.47 -21.00 -48.91
N SER A 34 6.67 -22.07 -48.98
CA SER A 34 5.45 -22.10 -49.80
C SER A 34 4.32 -21.24 -49.23
N HIS A 35 4.34 -20.92 -47.94
CA HIS A 35 3.27 -20.21 -47.22
C HIS A 35 3.63 -18.78 -46.76
N VAL A 36 4.77 -18.24 -47.19
CA VAL A 36 5.23 -16.89 -46.80
C VAL A 36 5.05 -15.86 -47.91
N SER A 37 4.85 -14.60 -47.52
CA SER A 37 4.69 -13.48 -48.46
C SER A 37 5.95 -13.23 -49.28
N GLU A 38 5.82 -12.55 -50.41
CA GLU A 38 6.95 -12.25 -51.30
C GLU A 38 8.04 -11.43 -50.58
N GLU A 39 7.65 -10.48 -49.72
CA GLU A 39 8.59 -9.70 -48.92
C GLU A 39 9.36 -10.60 -47.94
N HIS A 40 8.70 -11.60 -47.35
CA HIS A 40 9.35 -12.57 -46.48
C HIS A 40 10.32 -13.46 -47.26
N ARG A 41 10.00 -13.84 -48.51
CA ARG A 41 10.92 -14.61 -49.36
C ARG A 41 12.17 -13.82 -49.73
N ILE A 42 12.01 -12.55 -50.11
CA ILE A 42 13.13 -11.66 -50.42
C ILE A 42 14.04 -11.50 -49.20
N LEU A 43 13.45 -11.25 -48.02
CA LEU A 43 14.21 -11.18 -46.76
C LEU A 43 14.90 -12.51 -46.43
N SER A 44 14.23 -13.64 -46.65
CA SER A 44 14.79 -14.98 -46.44
C SER A 44 16.02 -15.21 -47.30
N GLN A 45 15.95 -14.84 -48.57
CA GLN A 45 17.06 -14.99 -49.51
C GLN A 45 18.26 -14.15 -49.07
N ILE A 46 18.04 -12.88 -48.71
CA ILE A 46 19.09 -11.99 -48.19
C ILE A 46 19.73 -12.59 -46.92
N ILE A 47 18.91 -13.14 -46.02
CA ILE A 47 19.39 -13.76 -44.76
C ILE A 47 20.21 -15.01 -45.04
N ARG A 48 19.78 -15.88 -45.95
CA ARG A 48 20.51 -17.12 -46.32
C ARG A 48 21.83 -16.82 -47.02
N GLU A 49 21.86 -15.86 -47.95
CA GLU A 49 23.08 -15.45 -48.68
C GLU A 49 24.13 -14.84 -47.74
N ASN A 50 23.69 -14.19 -46.66
CA ASN A 50 24.56 -13.54 -45.68
C ASN A 50 24.57 -14.26 -44.33
N TRP A 51 24.21 -15.55 -44.29
CA TRP A 51 23.98 -16.30 -43.05
C TRP A 51 25.21 -16.31 -42.13
N GLU A 52 26.42 -16.47 -42.69
CA GLU A 52 27.67 -16.46 -41.93
C GLU A 52 27.90 -15.14 -41.16
N LEU A 53 27.38 -14.02 -41.68
CA LEU A 53 27.49 -12.70 -41.05
C LEU A 53 26.30 -12.39 -40.15
N ILE A 54 25.09 -12.78 -40.57
CA ILE A 54 23.85 -12.46 -39.86
C ILE A 54 23.66 -13.37 -38.64
N HIS A 55 24.01 -14.66 -38.75
CA HIS A 55 23.77 -15.64 -37.69
C HIS A 55 24.48 -15.29 -36.37
N PRO A 56 25.79 -14.94 -36.34
CA PRO A 56 26.44 -14.51 -35.10
C PRO A 56 25.82 -13.26 -34.48
N LEU A 57 25.47 -12.26 -35.31
CA LEU A 57 24.85 -11.02 -34.83
C LEU A 57 23.44 -11.24 -34.26
N ALA A 58 22.63 -12.05 -34.95
CA ALA A 58 21.31 -12.42 -34.49
C ALA A 58 21.39 -13.25 -33.21
N ARG A 59 22.36 -14.17 -33.12
CA ARG A 59 22.62 -14.97 -31.92
C ARG A 59 23.02 -14.11 -30.74
N ASP A 60 23.98 -13.19 -30.92
CA ASP A 60 24.44 -12.30 -29.85
C ASP A 60 23.31 -11.39 -29.37
N TYR A 61 22.50 -10.87 -30.30
CA TYR A 61 21.31 -10.10 -29.96
C TYR A 61 20.29 -10.93 -29.17
N ILE A 62 19.96 -12.14 -29.62
CA ILE A 62 19.03 -13.06 -28.93
C ILE A 62 19.56 -13.42 -27.54
N LEU A 63 20.85 -13.72 -27.41
CA LEU A 63 21.45 -14.09 -26.13
C LEU A 63 21.52 -12.90 -25.15
N SER A 64 21.90 -11.71 -25.62
CA SER A 64 21.92 -10.48 -24.83
C SER A 64 20.52 -10.12 -24.34
N SER A 65 19.55 -10.10 -25.25
CA SER A 65 18.16 -9.79 -24.89
C SER A 65 17.55 -10.89 -24.02
N ALA A 66 17.85 -12.17 -24.24
CA ALA A 66 17.40 -13.26 -23.36
C ALA A 66 17.94 -13.12 -21.93
N ALA A 67 19.19 -12.65 -21.75
CA ALA A 67 19.75 -12.38 -20.43
C ALA A 67 19.00 -11.25 -19.71
N GLU A 68 18.73 -10.14 -20.42
CA GLU A 68 17.94 -9.02 -19.90
C GLU A 68 16.53 -9.46 -19.52
N TRP A 69 15.86 -10.23 -20.38
CA TRP A 69 14.51 -10.76 -20.12
C TRP A 69 14.48 -11.70 -18.92
N ARG A 70 15.51 -12.55 -18.74
CA ARG A 70 15.62 -13.41 -17.55
C ARG A 70 15.82 -12.58 -16.29
N SER A 71 16.63 -11.53 -16.33
CA SER A 71 16.81 -10.60 -15.20
C SER A 71 15.49 -9.94 -14.83
N LEU A 72 14.80 -9.33 -15.80
CA LEU A 72 13.50 -8.69 -15.60
C LEU A 72 12.45 -9.66 -15.06
N PHE A 73 12.43 -10.90 -15.56
CA PHE A 73 11.52 -11.93 -15.07
C PHE A 73 11.84 -12.33 -13.61
N SER A 74 13.12 -12.43 -13.25
CA SER A 74 13.53 -12.71 -11.88
C SER A 74 13.14 -11.57 -10.92
N GLU A 75 13.28 -10.31 -11.35
CA GLU A 75 12.84 -9.15 -10.58
C GLU A 75 11.32 -9.12 -10.42
N TYR A 76 10.59 -9.39 -11.50
CA TYR A 76 9.13 -9.47 -11.49
C TYR A 76 8.63 -10.54 -10.52
N THR A 77 9.20 -11.74 -10.56
CA THR A 77 8.81 -12.83 -9.65
C THR A 77 9.14 -12.52 -8.19
N LEU A 78 10.25 -11.83 -7.91
CA LEU A 78 10.56 -11.33 -6.57
C LEU A 78 9.51 -10.31 -6.10
N LEU A 79 9.16 -9.34 -6.95
CA LEU A 79 8.13 -8.33 -6.68
C LEU A 79 6.76 -8.96 -6.43
N GLU A 80 6.37 -9.96 -7.23
CA GLU A 80 5.12 -10.69 -7.06
C GLU A 80 5.07 -11.45 -5.73
N ASN A 81 6.16 -12.12 -5.35
CA ASN A 81 6.27 -12.80 -4.06
C ASN A 81 6.18 -11.81 -2.89
N ASN A 82 6.86 -10.67 -2.98
CA ASN A 82 6.80 -9.62 -1.95
C ASN A 82 5.39 -9.03 -1.82
N LEU A 83 4.71 -8.77 -2.94
CA LEU A 83 3.34 -8.28 -2.94
C LEU A 83 2.39 -9.28 -2.26
N LYS A 84 2.57 -10.58 -2.52
CA LYS A 84 1.79 -11.64 -1.88
C LYS A 84 2.03 -11.71 -0.37
N LEU A 85 3.29 -11.56 0.09
CA LEU A 85 3.62 -11.51 1.52
C LEU A 85 2.98 -10.29 2.20
N VAL A 86 3.05 -9.13 1.57
CA VAL A 86 2.41 -7.91 2.09
C VAL A 86 0.89 -8.09 2.18
N GLN A 87 0.25 -8.69 1.18
CA GLN A 87 -1.18 -8.99 1.23
C GLN A 87 -1.54 -9.92 2.39
N GLN A 88 -0.78 -10.99 2.61
CA GLN A 88 -0.99 -11.90 3.75
C GLN A 88 -0.84 -11.18 5.10
N SER A 89 0.14 -10.28 5.22
CA SER A 89 0.31 -9.48 6.44
C SER A 89 -0.86 -8.52 6.68
N LEU A 90 -1.39 -7.91 5.61
CA LEU A 90 -2.53 -7.01 5.68
C LEU A 90 -3.79 -7.76 6.14
N ASP A 91 -4.02 -8.96 5.59
CA ASP A 91 -5.17 -9.78 5.96
C ASP A 91 -5.08 -10.24 7.42
N SER A 92 -3.88 -10.60 7.88
CA SER A 92 -3.65 -10.95 9.29
C SER A 92 -3.95 -9.78 10.25
N ILE A 93 -3.52 -8.57 9.89
CA ILE A 93 -3.79 -7.35 10.67
C ILE A 93 -5.28 -7.03 10.71
N LYS A 94 -5.99 -7.21 9.58
CA LYS A 94 -7.45 -7.01 9.54
C LYS A 94 -8.18 -7.98 10.45
N GLU A 95 -7.82 -9.27 10.42
CA GLU A 95 -8.41 -10.26 11.32
C GLU A 95 -8.15 -9.94 12.80
N GLU A 96 -6.95 -9.48 13.14
CA GLU A 96 -6.62 -9.09 14.51
C GLU A 96 -7.42 -7.86 14.97
N TYR A 97 -7.57 -6.88 14.08
CA TYR A 97 -8.39 -5.69 14.32
C TYR A 97 -9.87 -6.07 14.54
N ASP A 98 -10.43 -6.92 13.69
CA ASP A 98 -11.83 -7.35 13.79
C ASP A 98 -12.08 -8.15 15.08
N LYS A 99 -11.15 -9.03 15.47
CA LYS A 99 -11.21 -9.73 16.77
C LYS A 99 -11.18 -8.76 17.94
N LYS A 100 -10.30 -7.75 17.90
CA LYS A 100 -10.21 -6.75 18.97
C LYS A 100 -11.46 -5.88 19.05
N LEU A 101 -12.04 -5.53 17.90
CA LEU A 101 -13.31 -4.80 17.83
C LEU A 101 -14.46 -5.61 18.44
N GLN A 102 -14.58 -6.89 18.07
CA GLN A 102 -15.60 -7.78 18.66
C GLN A 102 -15.43 -7.93 20.17
N ALA A 103 -14.20 -8.13 20.66
CA ALA A 103 -13.93 -8.24 22.09
C ALA A 103 -14.35 -6.97 22.85
N MET A 104 -14.05 -5.79 22.29
CA MET A 104 -14.45 -4.51 22.88
C MET A 104 -15.98 -4.35 22.90
N LEU A 105 -16.69 -4.75 21.84
CA LEU A 105 -18.15 -4.69 21.79
C LEU A 105 -18.78 -5.56 22.88
N VAL A 106 -18.31 -6.81 23.03
CA VAL A 106 -18.80 -7.73 24.08
C VAL A 106 -18.51 -7.17 25.48
N GLU A 107 -17.34 -6.58 25.70
CA GLU A 107 -16.99 -5.94 26.98
C GLU A 107 -17.91 -4.75 27.28
N LYS A 108 -18.21 -3.92 26.28
CA LYS A 108 -19.11 -2.78 26.43
C LYS A 108 -20.56 -3.22 26.68
N GLU A 109 -21.03 -4.26 26.00
CA GLU A 109 -22.36 -4.85 26.24
C GLU A 109 -22.46 -5.40 27.67
N ALA A 110 -21.44 -6.14 28.13
CA ALA A 110 -21.40 -6.66 29.50
C ALA A 110 -21.39 -5.54 30.55
N ALA A 111 -20.62 -4.47 30.32
CA ALA A 111 -20.59 -3.31 31.20
C ALA A 111 -21.95 -2.58 31.22
N PHE A 112 -22.63 -2.50 30.07
CA PHE A 112 -23.95 -1.90 29.96
C PHE A 112 -25.02 -2.69 30.71
N GLU A 113 -25.02 -4.03 30.58
CA GLU A 113 -25.95 -4.88 31.34
C GLU A 113 -25.68 -4.79 32.85
N LYS A 114 -24.42 -4.78 33.28
CA LYS A 114 -24.08 -4.57 34.69
C LYS A 114 -24.55 -3.21 35.22
N ALA A 115 -24.44 -2.15 34.42
CA ALA A 115 -24.95 -0.84 34.78
C ALA A 115 -26.49 -0.82 34.89
N LYS A 116 -27.19 -1.51 33.98
CA LYS A 116 -28.66 -1.68 34.08
C LYS A 116 -29.07 -2.41 35.35
N GLU A 117 -28.39 -3.50 35.71
CA GLU A 117 -28.66 -4.24 36.94
C GLU A 117 -28.46 -3.35 38.17
N GLN A 118 -27.36 -2.61 38.24
CA GLN A 118 -27.10 -1.67 39.33
C GLN A 118 -28.19 -0.58 39.44
N ILE A 119 -28.64 -0.05 38.31
CA ILE A 119 -29.74 0.91 38.29
C ILE A 119 -31.04 0.25 38.79
N ALA A 120 -31.38 -0.93 38.31
CA ALA A 120 -32.58 -1.65 38.71
C ALA A 120 -32.58 -1.99 40.22
N GLU A 121 -31.42 -2.35 40.76
CA GLU A 121 -31.24 -2.63 42.19
C GLU A 121 -31.37 -1.36 43.03
N SER A 122 -30.76 -0.24 42.58
CA SER A 122 -30.93 1.05 43.24
C SER A 122 -32.38 1.54 43.26
N PHE A 123 -33.15 1.27 42.19
CA PHE A 123 -34.58 1.58 42.15
C PHE A 123 -35.37 0.67 43.09
N ARG A 124 -35.03 -0.62 43.16
CA ARG A 124 -35.69 -1.57 44.06
C ARG A 124 -35.49 -1.20 45.52
N GLU A 125 -34.26 -0.89 45.92
CA GLU A 125 -33.97 -0.38 47.28
C GLU A 125 -34.73 0.92 47.57
N THR A 126 -34.85 1.81 46.57
CA THR A 126 -35.59 3.06 46.72
C THR A 126 -37.08 2.81 46.93
N ILE A 127 -37.67 1.87 46.18
CA ILE A 127 -39.07 1.46 46.32
C ILE A 127 -39.29 0.84 47.71
N GLU A 128 -38.43 -0.09 48.14
CA GLU A 128 -38.54 -0.71 49.47
C GLU A 128 -38.47 0.32 50.60
N LYS A 129 -37.55 1.29 50.50
CA LYS A 129 -37.49 2.41 51.46
C LYS A 129 -38.78 3.23 51.46
N LYS A 130 -39.32 3.55 50.28
CA LYS A 130 -40.58 4.30 50.16
C LYS A 130 -41.79 3.52 50.68
N ASP A 131 -41.81 2.21 50.51
CA ASP A 131 -42.84 1.33 51.08
C ASP A 131 -42.75 1.27 52.60
N GLN A 132 -41.54 1.19 53.16
CA GLN A 132 -41.31 1.27 54.61
C GLN A 132 -41.75 2.63 55.17
N GLU A 133 -41.38 3.74 54.51
CA GLU A 133 -41.85 5.09 54.86
C GLU A 133 -43.39 5.15 54.84
N LEU A 134 -44.03 4.64 53.80
CA LEU A 134 -45.50 4.58 53.69
C LEU A 134 -46.14 3.77 54.84
N MET A 135 -45.52 2.65 55.23
CA MET A 135 -45.99 1.84 56.35
C MET A 135 -45.86 2.59 57.68
N GLN A 136 -44.76 3.31 57.89
CA GLN A 136 -44.55 4.17 59.06
C GLN A 136 -45.54 5.34 59.08
N TYR A 137 -45.81 5.98 57.93
CA TYR A 137 -46.83 7.02 57.83
C TYR A 137 -48.22 6.48 58.15
N LYS A 138 -48.59 5.29 57.66
CA LYS A 138 -49.88 4.65 58.01
C LYS A 138 -50.01 4.37 59.50
N MET A 139 -49.01 3.70 60.11
CA MET A 139 -48.99 3.43 61.54
C MET A 139 -49.06 4.72 62.36
N LEU A 140 -48.35 5.75 61.92
CA LEU A 140 -48.37 7.01 62.65
C LEU A 140 -49.70 7.75 62.48
N THR A 141 -50.32 7.69 61.30
CA THR A 141 -51.68 8.24 61.07
C THR A 141 -52.71 7.54 61.95
N GLU A 142 -52.59 6.23 62.16
CA GLU A 142 -53.41 5.45 63.12
C GLU A 142 -53.10 5.81 64.58
N SER A 143 -51.87 6.17 64.92
CA SER A 143 -51.49 6.62 66.27
C SER A 143 -51.80 8.11 66.56
N MET A 144 -52.02 8.91 65.51
CA MET A 144 -52.30 10.34 65.57
C MET A 144 -53.75 10.69 65.92
N SER A 145 -54.61 9.69 66.16
CA SER A 145 -55.93 9.91 66.79
C SER A 145 -55.86 10.37 68.26
N THR A 146 -54.67 10.65 68.80
CA THR A 146 -54.45 11.22 70.14
C THR A 146 -53.40 12.35 70.11
N SER A 147 -53.70 13.50 70.73
CA SER A 147 -53.17 14.83 70.39
C SER A 147 -51.75 15.18 70.88
N GLU A 148 -50.93 14.23 71.35
CA GLU A 148 -49.55 14.49 71.80
C GLU A 148 -48.46 14.22 70.73
N GLY A 149 -48.83 13.69 69.56
CA GLY A 149 -47.88 13.26 68.51
C GLY A 149 -47.33 14.36 67.59
N THR A 150 -47.87 15.58 67.65
CA THR A 150 -47.59 16.62 66.65
C THR A 150 -46.22 17.29 66.80
N GLU A 151 -45.74 17.54 68.03
CA GLU A 151 -44.44 18.21 68.26
C GLU A 151 -43.23 17.31 67.97
N LYS A 152 -43.29 16.03 68.33
CA LYS A 152 -42.26 15.04 67.97
C LYS A 152 -42.16 14.85 66.45
N ARG A 153 -43.29 14.97 65.75
CA ARG A 153 -43.34 14.85 64.29
C ARG A 153 -42.70 16.04 63.59
N ILE A 154 -42.86 17.24 64.14
CA ILE A 154 -42.21 18.46 63.62
C ILE A 154 -40.68 18.31 63.71
N THR A 155 -40.16 17.84 64.85
CA THR A 155 -38.72 17.64 65.05
C THR A 155 -38.14 16.51 64.19
N GLU A 156 -38.87 15.41 63.97
CA GLU A 156 -38.49 14.36 63.01
C GLU A 156 -38.41 14.89 61.57
N LEU A 157 -39.39 15.70 61.15
CA LEU A 157 -39.42 16.30 59.81
C LEU A 157 -38.29 17.32 59.62
N GLU A 158 -37.96 18.12 60.63
CA GLU A 158 -36.83 19.05 60.59
C GLU A 158 -35.49 18.33 60.41
N ASN A 159 -35.29 17.23 61.12
CA ASN A 159 -34.09 16.39 60.97
C ASN A 159 -34.01 15.76 59.58
N LEU A 160 -35.13 15.24 59.05
CA LEU A 160 -35.19 14.66 57.71
C LEU A 160 -34.89 15.72 56.62
N VAL A 161 -35.42 16.93 56.77
CA VAL A 161 -35.12 18.06 55.89
C VAL A 161 -33.63 18.42 55.94
N GLN A 162 -33.03 18.37 57.12
CA GLN A 162 -31.60 18.66 57.29
C GLN A 162 -30.72 17.58 56.63
N GLU A 163 -31.03 16.29 56.83
CA GLU A 163 -30.33 15.18 56.16
C GLU A 163 -30.44 15.27 54.63
N LEU A 164 -31.65 15.55 54.11
CA LEU A 164 -31.86 15.73 52.67
C LEU A 164 -31.04 16.91 52.13
N ARG A 165 -30.91 18.00 52.90
CA ARG A 165 -30.07 19.16 52.55
C ARG A 165 -28.60 18.77 52.42
N ASP A 166 -28.10 18.02 53.39
CA ASP A 166 -26.70 17.61 53.42
C ASP A 166 -26.40 16.60 52.31
N ARG A 167 -27.36 15.72 52.00
CA ARG A 167 -27.28 14.80 50.85
C ARG A 167 -27.26 15.54 49.52
N CYS A 168 -28.13 16.54 49.33
CA CYS A 168 -28.12 17.39 48.14
C CYS A 168 -26.77 18.10 47.94
N LYS A 169 -26.22 18.68 49.02
CA LYS A 169 -24.89 19.33 48.96
C LYS A 169 -23.79 18.35 48.57
N SER A 170 -23.80 17.14 49.13
CA SER A 170 -22.83 16.11 48.80
C SER A 170 -22.92 15.71 47.32
N GLN A 171 -24.14 15.52 46.79
CA GLN A 171 -24.36 15.19 45.39
C GLN A 171 -23.93 16.31 44.44
N GLU A 172 -24.15 17.57 44.83
CA GLU A 172 -23.73 18.73 44.05
C GLU A 172 -22.20 18.81 43.94
N ILE A 173 -21.49 18.55 45.04
CA ILE A 173 -20.02 18.47 45.05
C ILE A 173 -19.52 17.30 44.19
N GLU A 174 -20.15 16.13 44.29
CA GLU A 174 -19.79 14.96 43.51
C GLU A 174 -19.99 15.18 42.01
N ALA A 175 -21.14 15.75 41.62
CA ALA A 175 -21.43 16.13 40.24
C ALA A 175 -20.40 17.12 39.70
N MET A 176 -20.02 18.13 40.50
CA MET A 176 -19.02 19.13 40.12
C MET A 176 -17.63 18.49 39.93
N ASN A 177 -17.25 17.55 40.79
CA ASN A 177 -15.98 16.81 40.66
C ASN A 177 -15.97 15.91 39.43
N ILE A 178 -17.06 15.21 39.13
CA ILE A 178 -17.20 14.39 37.92
C ILE A 178 -17.09 15.27 36.67
N GLN A 179 -17.82 16.39 36.63
CA GLN A 179 -17.77 17.33 35.50
C GLN A 179 -16.34 17.86 35.29
N LYS A 180 -15.65 18.22 36.37
CA LYS A 180 -14.24 18.66 36.32
C LYS A 180 -13.31 17.56 35.80
N GLY A 181 -13.47 16.32 36.27
CA GLY A 181 -12.69 15.18 35.81
C GLY A 181 -12.89 14.88 34.33
N ILE A 182 -14.14 14.94 33.86
CA ILE A 182 -14.49 14.78 32.44
C ILE A 182 -13.85 15.88 31.60
N SER A 183 -13.96 17.15 32.02
CA SER A 183 -13.38 18.28 31.29
C SER A 183 -11.86 18.17 31.17
N GLN A 184 -11.16 17.85 32.26
CA GLN A 184 -9.71 17.69 32.27
C GLN A 184 -9.26 16.51 31.40
N ASN A 185 -10.02 15.43 31.37
CA ASN A 185 -9.71 14.29 30.51
C ASN A 185 -9.85 14.66 29.02
N PHE A 186 -10.94 15.35 28.65
CA PHE A 186 -11.11 15.82 27.28
C PHE A 186 -10.04 16.83 26.86
N GLU A 187 -9.68 17.78 27.71
CA GLU A 187 -8.59 18.72 27.43
C GLU A 187 -7.27 17.98 27.14
N ARG A 188 -6.91 17.00 27.97
CA ARG A 188 -5.69 16.19 27.76
C ARG A 188 -5.74 15.40 26.46
N GLN A 189 -6.88 14.79 26.14
CA GLN A 189 -7.04 14.04 24.89
C GLN A 189 -6.94 14.97 23.67
N ILE A 190 -7.56 16.16 23.73
CA ILE A 190 -7.48 17.15 22.65
C ILE A 190 -6.04 17.62 22.46
N SER A 191 -5.30 17.89 23.55
CA SER A 191 -3.88 18.26 23.48
C SER A 191 -3.03 17.16 22.84
N ALA A 192 -3.19 15.90 23.28
CA ALA A 192 -2.44 14.77 22.72
C ALA A 192 -2.71 14.56 21.23
N ILE A 193 -3.97 14.65 20.80
CA ILE A 193 -4.35 14.54 19.37
C ILE A 193 -3.76 15.71 18.58
N SER A 194 -3.75 16.92 19.14
CA SER A 194 -3.20 18.10 18.47
C SER A 194 -1.68 18.00 18.29
N GLU A 195 -0.97 17.48 19.29
CA GLU A 195 0.46 17.20 19.21
C GLU A 195 0.76 16.14 18.14
N GLU A 196 0.04 15.02 18.14
CA GLU A 196 0.21 13.98 17.13
C GLU A 196 -0.06 14.52 15.71
N LEU A 197 -1.10 15.34 15.54
CA LEU A 197 -1.42 15.97 14.26
C LEU A 197 -0.31 16.93 13.80
N PHE A 198 0.31 17.67 14.72
CA PHE A 198 1.45 18.53 14.41
C PHE A 198 2.65 17.72 13.92
N GLU A 199 3.02 16.65 14.64
CA GLU A 199 4.14 15.78 14.25
C GLU A 199 3.92 15.12 12.88
N LYS A 200 2.70 14.65 12.60
CA LYS A 200 2.35 14.07 11.30
C LYS A 200 2.46 15.09 10.18
N ASN A 201 2.02 16.34 10.40
CA ASN A 201 2.16 17.40 9.41
C ASN A 201 3.63 17.73 9.12
N GLU A 202 4.48 17.76 10.15
CA GLU A 202 5.91 17.98 9.96
C GLU A 202 6.57 16.86 9.15
N GLN A 203 6.16 15.60 9.39
CA GLN A 203 6.61 14.45 8.59
C GLN A 203 6.16 14.55 7.13
N ILE A 204 4.91 14.99 6.87
CA ILE A 204 4.41 15.20 5.52
C ILE A 204 5.24 16.25 4.77
N GLU A 205 5.57 17.37 5.43
CA GLU A 205 6.40 18.42 4.81
C GLU A 205 7.83 17.94 4.52
N LYS A 206 8.44 17.15 5.42
CA LYS A 206 9.73 16.50 5.18
C LYS A 206 9.67 15.58 3.95
N LEU A 207 8.63 14.76 3.83
CA LEU A 207 8.44 13.87 2.68
C LEU A 207 8.21 14.64 1.37
N ARG A 208 7.44 15.73 1.40
CA ARG A 208 7.24 16.61 0.23
C ARG A 208 8.58 17.19 -0.26
N ASN A 209 9.43 17.62 0.65
CA ASN A 209 10.76 18.13 0.31
C ASN A 209 11.67 17.06 -0.29
N VAL A 210 11.66 15.85 0.26
CA VAL A 210 12.40 14.71 -0.32
C VAL A 210 11.91 14.39 -1.73
N LEU A 211 10.59 14.36 -1.95
CA LEU A 211 10.00 14.12 -3.25
C LEU A 211 10.37 15.20 -4.28
N SER A 212 10.41 16.48 -3.88
CA SER A 212 10.82 17.57 -4.77
C SER A 212 12.27 17.39 -5.23
N LYS A 213 13.18 17.11 -4.29
CA LYS A 213 14.60 16.87 -4.60
C LYS A 213 14.79 15.66 -5.50
N ALA A 214 14.04 14.59 -5.28
CA ALA A 214 14.08 13.40 -6.14
C ALA A 214 13.60 13.71 -7.57
N LYS A 215 12.56 14.54 -7.73
CA LYS A 215 12.09 14.99 -9.06
C LYS A 215 13.15 15.82 -9.78
N GLU A 216 13.79 16.75 -9.08
CA GLU A 216 14.87 17.57 -9.65
C GLU A 216 16.05 16.70 -10.09
N GLN A 217 16.47 15.75 -9.26
CA GLN A 217 17.53 14.80 -9.62
C GLN A 217 17.17 13.97 -10.86
N LEU A 218 15.91 13.52 -10.96
CA LEU A 218 15.45 12.75 -12.13
C LEU A 218 15.47 13.58 -13.42
N ILE A 219 15.18 14.88 -13.35
CA ILE A 219 15.28 15.79 -14.50
C ILE A 219 16.74 15.92 -14.93
N LEU A 220 17.66 16.14 -13.98
CA LEU A 220 19.09 16.26 -14.27
C LEU A 220 19.66 14.98 -14.90
N LEU A 221 19.30 13.82 -14.35
CA LEU A 221 19.73 12.52 -14.90
C LEU A 221 19.20 12.29 -16.31
N LYS A 222 17.96 12.71 -16.61
CA LYS A 222 17.41 12.65 -17.97
C LYS A 222 18.20 13.51 -18.94
N GLN A 223 18.50 14.75 -18.55
CA GLN A 223 19.30 15.67 -19.37
C GLN A 223 20.71 15.10 -19.64
N GLN A 224 21.38 14.58 -18.61
CA GLN A 224 22.68 13.94 -18.76
C GLN A 224 22.63 12.72 -19.70
N ASN A 225 21.56 11.92 -19.61
CA ASN A 225 21.39 10.77 -20.50
C ASN A 225 21.18 11.18 -21.96
N ASP A 226 20.42 12.25 -22.21
CA ASP A 226 20.20 12.77 -23.56
C ASP A 226 21.49 13.36 -24.15
N GLU A 227 22.28 14.08 -23.35
CA GLU A 227 23.62 14.55 -23.76
C GLU A 227 24.56 13.39 -24.10
N LEU A 228 24.57 12.33 -23.29
CA LEU A 228 25.38 11.14 -23.55
C LEU A 228 24.96 10.44 -24.84
N LYS A 229 23.65 10.32 -25.11
CA LYS A 229 23.14 9.78 -26.37
C LYS A 229 23.58 10.62 -27.57
N SER A 230 23.55 11.94 -27.46
CA SER A 230 24.02 12.84 -28.53
C SER A 230 25.51 12.62 -28.80
N LYS A 231 26.35 12.64 -27.75
CA LYS A 231 27.80 12.39 -27.86
C LYS A 231 28.09 11.02 -28.46
N TYR A 232 27.34 9.99 -28.07
CA TYR A 232 27.48 8.65 -28.64
C TYR A 232 27.17 8.63 -30.14
N SER A 233 26.09 9.31 -30.56
CA SER A 233 25.74 9.44 -31.99
C SER A 233 26.83 10.15 -32.80
N GLU A 234 27.37 11.24 -32.26
CA GLU A 234 28.49 11.97 -32.89
C GLU A 234 29.74 11.11 -33.03
N LEU A 235 30.12 10.38 -31.98
CA LEU A 235 31.25 9.46 -32.01
C LEU A 235 31.04 8.35 -33.06
N LEU A 236 29.83 7.80 -33.14
CA LEU A 236 29.49 6.76 -34.10
C LEU A 236 29.54 7.27 -35.55
N SER A 237 29.10 8.51 -35.78
CA SER A 237 29.24 9.19 -37.07
C SER A 237 30.70 9.42 -37.45
N ASN A 238 31.50 9.92 -36.51
CA ASN A 238 32.94 10.15 -36.70
C ASN A 238 33.67 8.84 -37.01
N ASN A 239 33.33 7.74 -36.31
CA ASN A 239 33.93 6.44 -36.56
C ASN A 239 33.61 5.93 -37.98
N ARG A 240 32.35 6.03 -38.43
CA ARG A 240 31.96 5.69 -39.82
C ARG A 240 32.72 6.52 -40.86
N SER A 241 32.96 7.80 -40.58
CA SER A 241 33.74 8.67 -41.47
C SER A 241 35.21 8.22 -41.55
N LEU A 242 35.81 7.90 -40.41
CA LEU A 242 37.18 7.38 -40.33
C LEU A 242 37.31 6.04 -41.07
N GLU A 243 36.37 5.11 -40.89
CA GLU A 243 36.34 3.84 -41.61
C GLU A 243 36.29 4.03 -43.14
N LYS A 244 35.49 4.98 -43.63
CA LYS A 244 35.46 5.33 -45.06
C LYS A 244 36.80 5.86 -45.55
N MET A 245 37.40 6.80 -44.81
CA MET A 245 38.71 7.36 -45.18
C MET A 245 39.82 6.31 -45.21
N ILE A 246 39.79 5.33 -44.29
CA ILE A 246 40.73 4.20 -44.29
C ILE A 246 40.54 3.35 -45.55
N LYS A 247 39.30 2.94 -45.87
CA LYS A 247 39.02 2.15 -47.08
C LYS A 247 39.49 2.86 -48.36
N GLU A 248 39.23 4.16 -48.48
CA GLU A 248 39.68 4.96 -49.61
C GLU A 248 41.21 5.02 -49.70
N ARG A 249 41.92 5.16 -48.56
CA ARG A 249 43.38 5.13 -48.51
C ARG A 249 43.93 3.77 -48.92
N GLU A 250 43.36 2.68 -48.41
CA GLU A 250 43.76 1.32 -48.77
C GLU A 250 43.56 1.05 -50.28
N GLU A 251 42.47 1.55 -50.87
CA GLU A 251 42.23 1.42 -52.30
C GLU A 251 43.25 2.22 -53.12
N LYS A 252 43.57 3.46 -52.70
CA LYS A 252 44.63 4.27 -53.32
C LYS A 252 45.99 3.57 -53.24
N LEU A 253 46.36 3.03 -52.08
CA LEU A 253 47.60 2.28 -51.90
C LEU A 253 47.64 1.04 -52.80
N ARG A 254 46.55 0.27 -52.87
CA ARG A 254 46.44 -0.88 -53.80
C ARG A 254 46.66 -0.48 -55.26
N LYS A 255 46.14 0.68 -55.69
CA LYS A 255 46.36 1.20 -57.05
C LYS A 255 47.82 1.56 -57.28
N ILE A 256 48.46 2.24 -56.32
CA ILE A 256 49.89 2.61 -56.40
C ILE A 256 50.78 1.37 -56.49
N VAL A 257 50.57 0.37 -55.63
CA VAL A 257 51.34 -0.88 -55.65
C VAL A 257 51.26 -1.55 -57.02
N LYS A 258 50.04 -1.70 -57.57
CA LYS A 258 49.85 -2.26 -58.93
C LYS A 258 50.51 -1.44 -60.02
N SER A 259 50.64 -0.13 -59.86
CA SER A 259 51.36 0.73 -60.82
C SER A 259 52.86 0.53 -60.75
N ILE A 260 53.43 0.35 -59.55
CA ILE A 260 54.86 0.07 -59.35
C ILE A 260 55.21 -1.31 -59.92
N GLU A 261 54.41 -2.34 -59.65
CA GLU A 261 54.59 -3.71 -60.19
C GLU A 261 54.59 -3.78 -61.72
N ARG A 262 54.05 -2.77 -62.42
CA ARG A 262 54.05 -2.70 -63.89
C ARG A 262 55.26 -1.97 -64.47
N LEU A 263 55.99 -1.23 -63.64
CA LEU A 263 57.16 -0.44 -64.04
C LEU A 263 58.48 -1.20 -63.81
N GLU A 264 58.46 -2.24 -62.97
CA GLU A 264 59.52 -3.24 -62.81
C GLU A 264 59.39 -4.37 -63.83
#